data_AF-A0A7J2Z2C2-F1
#
_entry.id   AF-A0A7J2Z2C2-F1
#
_cell.length_a   1.000
_cell.length_b   1.000
_cell.length_c   1.000
_cell.angle_alpha   90.00
_cell.angle_beta   90.00
_cell.angle_gamma   90.00
#
_symmetry.space_group_name_H-M   'P 1'
#
loop_
_entity.id
_entity.type
_entity.pdbx_description
1 polymer ?
#
loop_
_entity_poly.entity_id
_entity_poly.type
_entity_poly.pdbx_seq_one_letter_code
_entity_poly.pdbx_strand_id
1 'polypeptide(L)'
;KELKDKFKDAALIVIDPVDPERNVAASVSKTSLSVFMYSAEMFLNKPSISAFLPSQEKINKKWIEKQLKLRDSLIIGLEFKRPDVVEDILWPQLYRFAEKIKSRIEENDFKVFDIDVYANGKCMLLCEFSVYSLPRILKIYGPPLSQKENVQRFIRQHNVTEPIWFENERILAVGERKYTHVNEIIKEILKKPKENGVSPDVLKVIKTAKIINVDKIKRDYAQFLFEYLKKRNVP
;
A
#
# COMPACT_ATOMS: atom_id res chain seq x y z
N LYS A 1 24.39 5.89 -24.28
CA LYS A 1 23.63 4.62 -24.23
C LYS A 1 24.05 3.82 -23.00
N GLU A 2 25.37 3.62 -22.81
CA GLU A 2 25.97 2.94 -21.63
C GLU A 2 25.46 3.37 -20.25
N LEU A 3 25.39 4.67 -19.93
CA LEU A 3 24.97 5.09 -18.58
C LEU A 3 23.49 4.80 -18.27
N LYS A 4 22.61 4.90 -19.28
CA LYS A 4 21.19 4.55 -19.14
C LYS A 4 21.01 3.03 -19.00
N ASP A 5 21.86 2.26 -19.67
CA ASP A 5 21.87 0.81 -19.56
C ASP A 5 22.48 0.32 -18.22
N LYS A 6 23.40 1.10 -17.65
CA LYS A 6 24.04 0.85 -16.35
C LYS A 6 23.12 1.18 -15.17
N PHE A 7 22.45 2.33 -15.22
CA PHE A 7 21.50 2.77 -14.19
C PHE A 7 20.07 2.64 -14.69
N LYS A 8 19.69 1.43 -15.08
CA LYS A 8 18.31 1.12 -15.46
C LYS A 8 17.37 1.47 -14.30
N ASP A 9 16.23 2.06 -14.65
CA ASP A 9 15.19 2.52 -13.74
C ASP A 9 15.48 3.76 -12.87
N ALA A 10 16.71 4.32 -12.93
CA ALA A 10 17.03 5.56 -12.23
C ALA A 10 16.17 6.73 -12.74
N ALA A 11 15.62 7.52 -11.81
CA ALA A 11 14.84 8.73 -12.14
C ALA A 11 15.74 9.84 -12.71
N LEU A 12 16.93 9.99 -12.13
CA LEU A 12 17.94 10.98 -12.49
C LEU A 12 19.32 10.31 -12.39
N ILE A 13 20.20 10.62 -13.34
CA ILE A 13 21.58 10.13 -13.34
C ILE A 13 22.49 11.34 -13.15
N VAL A 14 23.18 11.38 -12.01
CA VAL A 14 24.23 12.36 -11.70
C VAL A 14 25.47 11.56 -11.32
N ILE A 15 26.51 11.64 -12.14
CA ILE A 15 27.74 10.88 -11.94
C ILE A 15 28.59 11.56 -10.87
N ASP A 16 29.07 10.77 -9.90
CA ASP A 16 29.99 11.27 -8.87
C ASP A 16 31.31 11.70 -9.53
N PRO A 17 31.80 12.94 -9.30
CA PRO A 17 33.05 13.40 -9.90
C PRO A 17 34.29 12.63 -9.39
N VAL A 18 34.17 11.90 -8.27
CA VAL A 18 35.25 11.09 -7.70
C VAL A 18 35.14 9.61 -8.08
N ASP A 19 33.93 9.13 -8.37
CA ASP A 19 33.65 7.74 -8.72
C ASP A 19 32.68 7.63 -9.93
N PRO A 20 33.18 7.45 -11.16
CA PRO A 20 32.37 7.31 -12.38
C PRO A 20 31.39 6.12 -12.36
N GLU A 21 31.58 5.17 -11.45
CA GLU A 21 30.69 4.02 -11.27
C GLU A 21 29.46 4.33 -10.41
N ARG A 22 29.42 5.51 -9.77
CA ARG A 22 28.38 5.88 -8.81
C ARG A 22 27.41 6.93 -9.36
N ASN A 23 26.11 6.64 -9.24
CA ASN A 23 25.05 7.62 -9.40
C ASN A 23 24.70 8.24 -8.04
N VAL A 24 25.04 9.51 -7.82
CA VAL A 24 24.75 10.20 -6.54
C VAL A 24 23.25 10.46 -6.33
N ALA A 25 22.45 10.42 -7.40
CA ALA A 25 21.00 10.59 -7.35
C ALA A 25 20.22 9.26 -7.26
N ALA A 26 20.89 8.14 -6.96
CA ALA A 26 20.26 6.81 -6.93
C ALA A 26 19.07 6.67 -5.96
N SER A 27 19.02 7.49 -4.90
CA SER A 27 17.92 7.51 -3.93
C SER A 27 16.72 8.36 -4.36
N VAL A 28 16.84 9.16 -5.43
CA VAL A 28 15.77 10.03 -5.90
C VAL A 28 14.71 9.22 -6.64
N SER A 29 13.49 9.23 -6.14
CA SER A 29 12.36 8.58 -6.80
C SER A 29 11.85 9.38 -8.00
N LYS A 30 11.22 8.70 -8.97
CA LYS A 30 10.57 9.35 -10.13
C LYS A 30 9.55 10.39 -9.69
N THR A 31 8.76 10.07 -8.66
CA THR A 31 7.78 10.99 -8.06
C THR A 31 8.44 12.23 -7.48
N SER A 32 9.52 12.08 -6.71
CA SER A 32 10.22 13.24 -6.09
C SER A 32 10.81 14.15 -7.17
N LEU A 33 11.35 13.58 -8.24
CA LEU A 33 11.85 14.35 -9.38
C LEU A 33 10.73 15.12 -10.08
N SER A 34 9.58 14.47 -10.35
CA SER A 34 8.43 15.14 -10.95
C SER A 34 7.89 16.29 -10.10
N VAL A 35 7.80 16.09 -8.78
CA VAL A 35 7.40 17.15 -7.84
C VAL A 35 8.39 18.30 -7.87
N PHE A 36 9.70 18.02 -7.88
CA PHE A 36 10.73 19.05 -7.98
C PHE A 36 10.63 19.85 -9.28
N MET A 37 10.51 19.18 -10.42
CA MET A 37 10.39 19.83 -11.74
C MET A 37 9.18 20.77 -11.79
N TYR A 38 8.01 20.30 -11.35
CA TYR A 38 6.80 21.11 -11.32
C TYR A 38 6.93 22.30 -10.36
N SER A 39 7.45 22.06 -9.16
CA SER A 39 7.63 23.12 -8.15
C SER A 39 8.63 24.18 -8.62
N ALA A 40 9.69 23.77 -9.32
CA ALA A 40 10.67 24.68 -9.92
C ALA A 40 10.03 25.55 -11.01
N GLU A 41 9.21 24.97 -11.90
CA GLU A 41 8.47 25.73 -12.91
C GLU A 41 7.53 26.76 -12.26
N MET A 42 6.76 26.34 -11.25
CA MET A 42 5.86 27.23 -10.51
C MET A 42 6.63 28.37 -9.81
N PHE A 43 7.79 28.08 -9.22
CA PHE A 43 8.64 29.08 -8.59
C PHE A 43 9.21 30.08 -9.61
N LEU A 44 9.66 29.62 -10.78
CA LEU A 44 10.17 30.49 -11.83
C LEU A 44 9.07 31.42 -12.37
N ASN A 45 7.84 30.92 -12.49
CA ASN A 45 6.69 31.70 -12.95
C ASN A 45 6.23 32.74 -11.90
N LYS A 46 6.26 32.38 -10.60
CA LYS A 46 5.86 33.27 -9.51
C LYS A 46 6.76 33.07 -8.27
N PRO A 47 7.94 33.71 -8.24
CA PRO A 47 8.87 33.55 -7.13
C PRO A 47 8.25 34.02 -5.81
N SER A 48 8.41 33.22 -4.76
CA SER A 48 7.90 33.54 -3.42
C SER A 48 8.76 32.90 -2.34
N ILE A 49 8.99 33.63 -1.24
CA ILE A 49 9.69 33.10 -0.05
C ILE A 49 8.97 31.88 0.53
N SER A 50 7.66 31.77 0.33
CA SER A 50 6.85 30.65 0.82
C SER A 50 7.29 29.29 0.26
N ALA A 51 7.94 29.25 -0.92
CA ALA A 51 8.48 28.01 -1.49
C ALA A 51 9.62 27.42 -0.65
N PHE A 52 10.25 28.22 0.20
CA PHE A 52 11.35 27.83 1.09
C PHE A 52 10.93 27.66 2.54
N LEU A 53 9.65 27.90 2.85
CA LEU A 53 9.12 27.79 4.21
C LEU A 53 8.24 26.53 4.32
N PRO A 54 8.28 25.80 5.45
CA PRO A 54 7.34 24.72 5.69
C PRO A 54 5.91 25.22 5.56
N SER A 55 5.02 24.40 4.99
CA SER A 55 3.60 24.73 4.95
C SER A 55 3.10 25.02 6.36
N GLN A 56 2.64 26.25 6.60
CA GLN A 56 2.01 26.66 7.86
C GLN A 56 0.52 26.33 7.89
N GLU A 57 0.06 25.45 7.01
CA GLU A 57 -1.35 25.10 6.94
C GLU A 57 -1.80 24.41 8.22
N LYS A 58 -2.65 25.12 8.96
CA LYS A 58 -3.34 24.57 10.12
C LYS A 58 -4.29 23.46 9.66
N ILE A 59 -4.40 22.41 10.47
CA ILE A 59 -5.34 21.31 10.25
C ILE A 59 -6.75 21.87 10.03
N ASN A 60 -7.31 21.60 8.86
CA ASN A 60 -8.69 21.96 8.57
C ASN A 60 -9.60 20.74 8.75
N LYS A 61 -10.18 20.60 9.95
CA LYS A 61 -11.08 19.48 10.29
C LYS A 61 -12.30 19.38 9.35
N LYS A 62 -12.90 20.51 8.98
CA LYS A 62 -14.02 20.56 8.03
C LYS A 62 -13.60 20.04 6.65
N TRP A 63 -12.39 20.36 6.21
CA TRP A 63 -11.85 19.84 4.97
C TRP A 63 -11.61 18.33 5.04
N ILE A 64 -11.02 17.81 6.13
CA ILE A 64 -10.86 16.36 6.34
C ILE A 64 -12.21 15.66 6.24
N GLU A 65 -13.22 16.13 6.97
CA GLU A 65 -14.57 15.55 6.93
C GLU A 65 -15.17 15.56 5.53
N LYS A 66 -15.01 16.67 4.80
CA LYS A 66 -15.44 16.76 3.39
C LYS A 66 -14.72 15.73 2.53
N GLN A 67 -13.40 15.61 2.65
CA GLN A 67 -12.62 14.65 1.86
C GLN A 67 -13.02 13.21 2.16
N LEU A 68 -13.20 12.85 3.44
CA LEU A 68 -13.62 11.51 3.84
C LEU A 68 -15.00 11.15 3.28
N LYS A 69 -15.96 12.09 3.31
CA LYS A 69 -17.31 11.87 2.77
C LYS A 69 -17.34 11.66 1.26
N LEU A 70 -16.37 12.18 0.51
CA LEU A 70 -16.32 12.09 -0.94
C LEU A 70 -15.72 10.78 -1.46
N ARG A 71 -15.00 10.03 -0.63
CA ARG A 71 -14.08 8.97 -1.09
C ARG A 71 -14.69 7.59 -1.26
N ASP A 72 -15.88 7.32 -0.70
CA ASP A 72 -16.52 5.99 -0.65
C ASP A 72 -15.52 4.84 -0.46
N SER A 73 -14.51 5.10 0.39
CA SER A 73 -13.36 4.23 0.62
C SER A 73 -13.35 3.82 2.10
N LEU A 74 -12.72 2.68 2.39
CA LEU A 74 -12.48 2.28 3.77
C LEU A 74 -11.09 2.73 4.19
N ILE A 75 -11.00 3.55 5.24
CA ILE A 75 -9.74 3.92 5.89
C ILE A 75 -9.69 3.28 7.27
N ILE A 76 -8.62 2.54 7.52
CA ILE A 76 -8.31 1.96 8.83
C ILE A 76 -6.85 2.21 9.20
N GLY A 77 -6.57 2.20 10.50
CA GLY A 77 -5.23 2.30 11.04
C GLY A 77 -4.86 1.00 11.76
N LEU A 78 -3.66 0.49 11.51
CA LEU A 78 -3.05 -0.56 12.31
C LEU A 78 -2.09 0.09 13.30
N GLU A 79 -2.57 0.40 14.50
CA GLU A 79 -1.82 1.09 15.56
C GLU A 79 -1.10 0.08 16.46
N PHE A 80 0.21 0.26 16.70
CA PHE A 80 1.02 -0.55 17.63
C PHE A 80 2.11 0.29 18.32
N LYS A 81 2.73 -0.26 19.38
CA LYS A 81 3.85 0.40 20.06
C LYS A 81 5.04 0.61 19.11
N ARG A 82 5.74 1.73 19.25
CA ARG A 82 6.99 1.97 18.50
C ARG A 82 8.08 1.00 19.00
N PRO A 83 8.77 0.26 18.12
CA PRO A 83 9.93 -0.54 18.52
C PRO A 83 11.11 0.38 18.86
N ASP A 84 11.95 -0.06 19.80
CA ASP A 84 13.11 0.68 20.28
C ASP A 84 14.30 0.52 19.32
N VAL A 85 14.25 1.28 18.23
CA VAL A 85 15.28 1.32 17.17
C VAL A 85 15.41 2.74 16.62
N VAL A 86 16.58 3.04 16.04
CA VAL A 86 16.85 4.30 15.35
C VAL A 86 16.01 4.45 14.07
N GLU A 87 15.80 5.69 13.62
CA GLU A 87 14.89 6.00 12.50
C GLU A 87 15.29 5.34 11.18
N ASP A 88 16.59 5.29 10.90
CA ASP A 88 17.16 4.65 9.71
C ASP A 88 16.84 3.14 9.62
N ILE A 89 16.55 2.51 10.76
CA ILE A 89 16.10 1.13 10.83
C ILE A 89 14.58 1.05 10.86
N LEU A 90 13.93 1.97 11.56
CA LEU A 90 12.48 1.98 11.75
C LEU A 90 11.72 2.15 10.43
N TRP A 91 12.00 3.23 9.69
CA TRP A 91 11.23 3.58 8.50
C TRP A 91 11.27 2.46 7.44
N PRO A 92 12.45 1.90 7.06
CA PRO A 92 12.49 0.79 6.12
C PRO A 92 11.74 -0.46 6.59
N GLN A 93 11.66 -0.72 7.90
CA GLN A 93 10.87 -1.83 8.42
C GLN A 93 9.36 -1.57 8.32
N LEU A 94 8.91 -0.34 8.61
CA LEU A 94 7.50 0.04 8.48
C LEU A 94 7.03 0.01 7.02
N TYR A 95 7.82 0.56 6.10
CA TYR A 95 7.50 0.52 4.66
C TYR A 95 7.47 -0.91 4.11
N ARG A 96 8.44 -1.76 4.49
CA ARG A 96 8.40 -3.18 4.11
C ARG A 96 7.16 -3.89 4.64
N PHE A 97 6.75 -3.58 5.87
CA PHE A 97 5.55 -4.16 6.44
C PHE A 97 4.27 -3.65 5.73
N ALA A 98 4.19 -2.35 5.43
CA ALA A 98 3.12 -1.76 4.63
C ALA A 98 2.98 -2.46 3.27
N GLU A 99 4.08 -2.62 2.52
CA GLU A 99 4.08 -3.32 1.24
C GLU A 99 3.64 -4.77 1.38
N LYS A 100 4.06 -5.48 2.44
CA LYS A 100 3.60 -6.86 2.69
C LYS A 100 2.10 -6.93 2.95
N ILE A 101 1.54 -6.01 3.74
CA ILE A 101 0.09 -5.93 3.93
C ILE A 101 -0.60 -5.66 2.59
N LYS A 102 -0.10 -4.70 1.81
CA LYS A 102 -0.66 -4.36 0.50
C LYS A 102 -0.72 -5.58 -0.42
N SER A 103 0.42 -6.23 -0.67
CA SER A 103 0.48 -7.41 -1.52
C SER A 103 -0.46 -8.51 -1.05
N ARG A 104 -0.50 -8.77 0.27
CA ARG A 104 -1.35 -9.83 0.81
C ARG A 104 -2.84 -9.55 0.65
N ILE A 105 -3.24 -8.29 0.71
CA ILE A 105 -4.62 -7.87 0.49
C ILE A 105 -4.97 -7.97 -0.99
N GLU A 106 -4.10 -7.48 -1.88
CA GLU A 106 -4.31 -7.50 -3.34
C GLU A 106 -4.30 -8.93 -3.93
N GLU A 107 -3.55 -9.86 -3.33
CA GLU A 107 -3.60 -11.31 -3.65
C GLU A 107 -4.99 -11.94 -3.43
N ASN A 108 -5.88 -11.28 -2.68
CA ASN A 108 -7.22 -11.77 -2.34
C ASN A 108 -8.33 -10.92 -2.98
N ASP A 109 -8.08 -10.35 -4.17
CA ASP A 109 -9.00 -9.54 -4.99
C ASP A 109 -9.44 -8.18 -4.42
N PHE A 110 -9.00 -7.83 -3.21
CA PHE A 110 -9.24 -6.50 -2.64
C PHE A 110 -8.33 -5.47 -3.32
N LYS A 111 -8.70 -4.18 -3.24
CA LYS A 111 -7.93 -3.09 -3.85
C LYS A 111 -7.51 -2.08 -2.79
N VAL A 112 -6.20 -1.97 -2.62
CA VAL A 112 -5.58 -0.94 -1.80
C VAL A 112 -5.52 0.33 -2.64
N PHE A 113 -6.11 1.40 -2.14
CA PHE A 113 -5.98 2.71 -2.76
C PHE A 113 -4.60 3.29 -2.46
N ASP A 114 -4.19 3.24 -1.19
CA ASP A 114 -2.85 3.66 -0.75
C ASP A 114 -2.57 3.22 0.69
N ILE A 115 -1.29 3.27 1.08
CA ILE A 115 -0.84 3.02 2.45
C ILE A 115 0.19 4.06 2.85
N ASP A 116 0.08 4.54 4.08
CA ASP A 116 1.03 5.48 4.66
C ASP A 116 1.43 5.07 6.08
N VAL A 117 2.56 5.61 6.52
CA VAL A 117 3.21 5.21 7.77
C VAL A 117 3.40 6.41 8.69
N TYR A 118 3.07 6.21 9.96
CA TYR A 118 3.27 7.18 11.02
C TYR A 118 4.13 6.59 12.12
N ALA A 119 5.05 7.38 12.67
CA ALA A 119 5.89 6.97 13.79
C ALA A 119 6.26 8.14 14.72
N ASN A 120 5.58 8.26 15.87
CA ASN A 120 5.95 9.17 16.96
C ASN A 120 5.36 8.64 18.29
N GLY A 121 6.22 8.09 19.15
CA GLY A 121 5.83 7.34 20.37
C GLY A 121 5.08 6.02 20.11
N LYS A 122 4.20 5.99 19.12
CA LYS A 122 3.54 4.82 18.53
C LYS A 122 3.79 4.77 17.03
N CYS A 123 3.56 3.60 16.44
CA CYS A 123 3.54 3.41 15.00
C CYS A 123 2.11 3.14 14.52
N MET A 124 1.80 3.60 13.32
CA MET A 124 0.54 3.28 12.65
C MET A 124 0.78 3.08 11.16
N LEU A 125 0.19 2.01 10.60
CA LEU A 125 -0.01 1.90 9.16
C LEU A 125 -1.43 2.36 8.86
N LEU A 126 -1.59 3.44 8.10
CA LEU A 126 -2.89 3.88 7.59
C LEU A 126 -3.11 3.23 6.23
N CYS A 127 -4.17 2.45 6.10
CA CYS A 127 -4.52 1.78 4.86
C CYS A 127 -5.87 2.30 4.36
N GLU A 128 -5.90 2.80 3.12
CA GLU A 128 -7.12 3.16 2.41
C GLU A 128 -7.43 2.11 1.34
N PHE A 129 -8.67 1.66 1.25
CA PHE A 129 -9.12 0.62 0.32
C PHE A 129 -10.26 1.13 -0.55
N SER A 130 -10.15 0.89 -1.87
CA SER A 130 -11.22 1.13 -2.83
C SER A 130 -12.12 -0.09 -3.02
N VAL A 131 -11.63 -1.30 -2.71
CA VAL A 131 -12.43 -2.51 -2.60
C VAL A 131 -12.05 -3.19 -1.29
N TYR A 132 -12.96 -3.15 -0.31
CA TYR A 132 -12.72 -3.64 1.04
C TYR A 132 -13.66 -4.78 1.49
N SER A 133 -14.75 -4.99 0.75
CA SER A 133 -15.73 -6.03 0.95
C SER A 133 -16.08 -6.67 -0.38
N LEU A 134 -16.12 -8.01 -0.42
CA LEU A 134 -16.43 -8.80 -1.59
C LEU A 134 -17.47 -9.86 -1.24
N PRO A 135 -18.36 -10.24 -2.18
CA PRO A 135 -19.22 -11.40 -2.01
C PRO A 135 -18.43 -12.67 -1.68
N ARG A 136 -19.05 -13.66 -1.05
CA ARG A 136 -18.39 -14.95 -0.75
C ARG A 136 -18.03 -15.73 -2.01
N ILE A 137 -18.77 -15.56 -3.10
CA ILE A 137 -18.63 -16.32 -4.33
C ILE A 137 -17.44 -15.87 -5.20
N LEU A 138 -16.57 -16.78 -5.64
CA LEU A 138 -15.53 -16.50 -6.65
C LEU A 138 -15.55 -17.53 -7.79
N LYS A 139 -14.92 -17.15 -8.92
CA LYS A 139 -14.61 -18.08 -10.02
C LYS A 139 -13.31 -18.81 -9.73
N ILE A 140 -13.32 -20.14 -9.76
CA ILE A 140 -12.11 -20.96 -9.78
C ILE A 140 -11.77 -21.27 -11.24
N TYR A 141 -10.62 -20.78 -11.71
CA TYR A 141 -10.13 -21.06 -13.05
C TYR A 141 -9.41 -22.41 -13.08
N GLY A 142 -10.02 -23.37 -13.75
CA GLY A 142 -9.45 -24.69 -14.00
C GLY A 142 -8.46 -24.73 -15.17
N PRO A 143 -7.99 -25.94 -15.51
CA PRO A 143 -7.01 -26.14 -16.57
C PRO A 143 -7.59 -25.84 -17.96
N PRO A 144 -6.71 -25.65 -18.97
CA PRO A 144 -7.13 -25.58 -20.37
C PRO A 144 -7.82 -26.87 -20.83
N LEU A 145 -8.79 -26.75 -21.74
CA LEU A 145 -9.60 -27.88 -22.24
C LEU A 145 -8.77 -28.93 -22.99
N SER A 146 -7.62 -28.54 -23.53
CA SER A 146 -6.66 -29.46 -24.17
C SER A 146 -6.08 -30.49 -23.20
N GLN A 147 -6.07 -30.21 -21.90
CA GLN A 147 -5.51 -31.11 -20.87
C GLN A 147 -6.59 -32.02 -20.28
N LYS A 148 -7.02 -33.01 -21.06
CA LYS A 148 -8.17 -33.86 -20.76
C LYS A 148 -8.13 -34.51 -19.36
N GLU A 149 -7.00 -35.08 -18.93
CA GLU A 149 -6.93 -35.70 -17.59
C GLU A 149 -7.11 -34.66 -16.47
N ASN A 150 -6.51 -33.47 -16.62
CA ASN A 150 -6.60 -32.39 -15.64
C ASN A 150 -8.01 -31.82 -15.57
N VAL A 151 -8.69 -31.67 -16.71
CA VAL A 151 -10.11 -31.28 -16.77
C VAL A 151 -10.97 -32.28 -16.01
N GLN A 152 -10.78 -33.59 -16.24
CA GLN A 152 -11.53 -34.63 -15.54
C GLN A 152 -11.27 -34.61 -14.03
N ARG A 153 -10.03 -34.35 -13.60
CA ARG A 153 -9.69 -34.19 -12.18
C ARG A 153 -10.36 -32.95 -11.58
N PHE A 154 -10.35 -31.83 -12.30
CA PHE A 154 -11.00 -30.59 -11.87
C PHE A 154 -12.50 -30.80 -11.66
N ILE A 155 -13.18 -31.44 -12.62
CA ILE A 155 -14.60 -31.78 -12.49
C ILE A 155 -14.83 -32.61 -11.23
N ARG A 156 -14.07 -33.70 -11.01
CA ARG A 156 -14.25 -34.53 -9.79
C ARG A 156 -14.06 -33.76 -8.48
N GLN A 157 -13.19 -32.75 -8.46
CA GLN A 157 -12.92 -31.94 -7.26
C GLN A 157 -13.98 -30.86 -7.00
N HIS A 158 -14.62 -30.37 -8.07
CA HIS A 158 -15.49 -29.19 -8.02
C HIS A 158 -16.92 -29.47 -8.48
N ASN A 159 -17.29 -30.73 -8.72
CA ASN A 159 -18.65 -31.12 -9.06
C ASN A 159 -19.50 -31.13 -7.78
N VAL A 160 -19.90 -29.94 -7.37
CA VAL A 160 -20.79 -29.64 -6.24
C VAL A 160 -22.17 -29.19 -6.78
N THR A 161 -23.02 -28.62 -5.93
CA THR A 161 -24.39 -28.16 -6.24
C THR A 161 -24.47 -27.10 -7.34
N GLU A 162 -23.38 -26.42 -7.66
CA GLU A 162 -23.32 -25.37 -8.70
C GLU A 162 -22.75 -25.91 -10.03
N PRO A 163 -23.28 -25.47 -11.19
CA PRO A 163 -22.77 -25.89 -12.49
C PRO A 163 -21.29 -25.54 -12.70
N ILE A 164 -20.56 -26.46 -13.32
CA ILE A 164 -19.25 -26.22 -13.93
C ILE A 164 -19.49 -25.78 -15.38
N TRP A 165 -18.77 -24.77 -15.86
CA TRP A 165 -18.93 -24.25 -17.22
C TRP A 165 -17.59 -24.00 -17.92
N PHE A 166 -17.67 -23.66 -19.20
CA PHE A 166 -16.52 -23.29 -20.01
C PHE A 166 -16.53 -21.78 -20.29
N GLU A 167 -15.38 -21.15 -20.14
CA GLU A 167 -15.17 -19.74 -20.51
C GLU A 167 -13.84 -19.67 -21.25
N ASN A 168 -13.88 -19.26 -22.52
CA ASN A 168 -12.75 -19.37 -23.45
C ASN A 168 -12.23 -20.82 -23.54
N GLU A 169 -10.91 -21.03 -23.45
CA GLU A 169 -10.27 -22.35 -23.52
C GLU A 169 -10.13 -23.03 -22.15
N ARG A 170 -10.89 -22.61 -21.12
CA ARG A 170 -10.77 -23.14 -19.75
C ARG A 170 -12.10 -23.64 -19.20
N ILE A 171 -12.00 -24.58 -18.27
CA ILE A 171 -13.11 -25.02 -17.41
C ILE A 171 -13.12 -24.23 -16.10
N LEU A 172 -14.31 -23.89 -15.60
CA LEU A 172 -14.49 -23.03 -14.43
C LEU A 172 -15.51 -23.65 -13.47
N ALA A 173 -15.33 -23.37 -12.20
CA ALA A 173 -16.28 -23.73 -11.14
C ALA A 173 -16.55 -22.54 -10.21
N VAL A 174 -17.62 -22.65 -9.44
CA VAL A 174 -17.92 -21.75 -8.33
C VAL A 174 -17.13 -22.18 -7.09
N GLY A 175 -16.50 -21.23 -6.43
CA GLY A 175 -15.81 -21.42 -5.15
C GLY A 175 -16.21 -20.40 -4.09
N GLU A 176 -15.75 -20.63 -2.86
CA GLU A 176 -15.91 -19.69 -1.75
C GLU A 176 -14.60 -18.98 -1.39
N ARG A 177 -14.68 -17.66 -1.21
CA ARG A 177 -13.55 -16.84 -0.76
C ARG A 177 -13.21 -17.19 0.67
N LYS A 178 -11.91 -17.29 0.95
CA LYS A 178 -11.40 -17.42 2.32
C LYS A 178 -11.74 -16.18 3.16
N TYR A 179 -11.78 -15.00 2.54
CA TYR A 179 -12.05 -13.72 3.20
C TYR A 179 -13.06 -12.91 2.39
N THR A 180 -14.03 -12.32 3.07
CA THR A 180 -15.03 -11.43 2.45
C THR A 180 -14.76 -9.97 2.77
N HIS A 181 -13.93 -9.68 3.78
CA HIS A 181 -13.55 -8.33 4.17
C HIS A 181 -12.06 -8.24 4.51
N VAL A 182 -11.42 -7.12 4.16
CA VAL A 182 -9.98 -6.86 4.45
C VAL A 182 -9.58 -7.00 5.93
N ASN A 183 -10.52 -6.79 6.86
CA ASN A 183 -10.26 -6.93 8.30
C ASN A 183 -9.92 -8.38 8.68
N GLU A 184 -10.47 -9.36 7.96
CA GLU A 184 -10.18 -10.78 8.18
C GLU A 184 -8.73 -11.10 7.81
N ILE A 185 -8.24 -10.54 6.69
CA ILE A 185 -6.85 -10.69 6.24
C ILE A 185 -5.88 -10.07 7.25
N ILE A 186 -6.15 -8.84 7.69
CA ILE A 186 -5.28 -8.16 8.65
C ILE A 186 -5.23 -8.94 9.97
N LYS A 187 -6.37 -9.44 10.45
CA LYS A 187 -6.40 -10.31 11.64
C LYS A 187 -5.57 -11.58 11.45
N GLU A 188 -5.62 -12.20 10.27
CA GLU A 188 -4.80 -13.38 9.98
C GLU A 188 -3.30 -13.06 9.96
N ILE A 189 -2.90 -11.94 9.34
CA ILE A 189 -1.51 -11.45 9.34
C ILE A 189 -1.03 -11.28 10.79
N LEU A 190 -1.85 -10.69 11.66
CA LEU A 190 -1.51 -10.47 13.07
C LEU A 190 -1.46 -11.75 13.91
N LYS A 191 -2.19 -12.81 13.54
CA LYS A 191 -2.06 -14.12 14.21
C LYS A 191 -0.73 -14.79 13.91
N LYS A 192 -0.21 -14.60 12.69
CA LYS A 192 1.02 -15.25 12.21
C LYS A 192 2.00 -14.22 11.61
N PRO A 193 2.47 -13.24 12.40
CA PRO A 193 3.17 -12.08 11.84
C PRO A 193 4.53 -12.47 11.23
N LYS A 194 5.21 -13.48 11.80
CA LYS A 194 6.49 -13.98 11.26
C LYS A 194 6.32 -14.64 9.88
N GLU A 195 5.28 -15.48 9.72
CA GLU A 195 4.96 -16.13 8.43
C GLU A 195 4.53 -15.11 7.37
N ASN A 196 3.96 -13.98 7.79
CA ASN A 196 3.52 -12.90 6.91
C ASN A 196 4.59 -11.80 6.70
N GLY A 197 5.86 -12.09 7.03
CA GLY A 197 7.00 -11.23 6.66
C GLY A 197 7.14 -9.93 7.46
N VAL A 198 6.57 -9.87 8.67
CA VAL A 198 6.79 -8.73 9.59
C VAL A 198 8.26 -8.70 10.02
N SER A 199 8.86 -7.51 9.97
CA SER A 199 10.29 -7.33 10.28
C SER A 199 10.64 -7.63 11.75
N PRO A 200 11.87 -8.08 12.07
CA PRO A 200 12.24 -8.54 13.41
C PRO A 200 11.94 -7.57 14.56
N ASP A 201 12.16 -6.27 14.39
CA ASP A 201 11.91 -5.30 15.48
C ASP A 201 10.42 -4.97 15.61
N VAL A 202 9.71 -4.91 14.48
CA VAL A 202 8.25 -4.78 14.48
C VAL A 202 7.58 -6.00 15.14
N LEU A 203 8.11 -7.22 14.94
CA LEU A 203 7.62 -8.45 15.58
C LEU A 203 7.59 -8.36 17.11
N LYS A 204 8.55 -7.66 17.73
CA LYS A 204 8.62 -7.50 19.20
C LYS A 204 7.40 -6.75 19.76
N VAL A 205 6.83 -5.85 18.96
CA VAL A 205 5.77 -4.92 19.36
C VAL A 205 4.42 -5.19 18.68
N ILE A 206 4.37 -5.95 17.58
CA ILE A 206 3.16 -6.18 16.78
C ILE A 206 2.03 -6.87 17.56
N LYS A 207 2.35 -7.60 18.63
CA LYS A 207 1.36 -8.15 19.58
C LYS A 207 0.47 -7.08 20.24
N THR A 208 0.89 -5.83 20.22
CA THR A 208 0.12 -4.68 20.74
C THR A 208 -0.81 -4.07 19.69
N ALA A 209 -0.80 -4.61 18.46
CA ALA A 209 -1.49 -4.02 17.34
C ALA A 209 -3.02 -4.04 17.49
N LYS A 210 -3.64 -2.94 17.10
CA LYS A 210 -5.09 -2.77 17.10
C LYS A 210 -5.52 -2.11 15.79
N ILE A 211 -6.59 -2.65 15.20
CA ILE A 211 -7.27 -2.00 14.09
C ILE A 211 -8.12 -0.87 14.67
N ILE A 212 -7.92 0.34 14.17
CA ILE A 212 -8.68 1.54 14.54
C ILE A 212 -9.39 2.10 13.30
N ASN A 213 -10.59 2.64 13.50
CA ASN A 213 -11.39 3.22 12.41
C ASN A 213 -10.97 4.68 12.12
N VAL A 214 -11.48 5.21 11.01
CA VAL A 214 -11.19 6.59 10.59
C VAL A 214 -11.58 7.65 11.62
N ASP A 215 -12.61 7.42 12.43
CA ASP A 215 -13.00 8.38 13.48
C ASP A 215 -11.96 8.49 14.60
N LYS A 216 -11.39 7.36 15.02
CA LYS A 216 -10.30 7.35 15.98
C LYS A 216 -9.02 7.96 15.38
N ILE A 217 -8.72 7.69 14.11
CA ILE A 217 -7.60 8.31 13.40
C ILE A 217 -7.78 9.84 13.34
N LYS A 218 -8.98 10.31 12.99
CA LYS A 218 -9.34 11.73 12.94
C LYS A 218 -9.18 12.42 14.29
N ARG A 219 -9.41 11.72 15.40
CA ARG A 219 -9.26 12.26 16.77
C ARG A 219 -7.80 12.25 17.24
N ASP A 220 -7.12 11.11 17.08
CA ASP A 220 -5.82 10.86 17.72
C ASP A 220 -4.63 11.18 16.80
N TYR A 221 -4.86 11.24 15.48
CA TYR A 221 -3.86 11.39 14.42
C TYR A 221 -4.28 12.42 13.34
N ALA A 222 -4.98 13.48 13.75
CA ALA A 222 -5.58 14.46 12.83
C ALA A 222 -4.58 15.10 11.84
N GLN A 223 -3.37 15.45 12.32
CA GLN A 223 -2.31 16.03 11.49
C GLN A 223 -1.87 15.05 10.40
N PHE A 224 -1.58 13.81 10.80
CA PHE A 224 -1.15 12.77 9.88
C PHE A 224 -2.23 12.43 8.83
N LEU A 225 -3.50 12.35 9.25
CA LEU A 225 -4.62 12.14 8.31
C LEU A 225 -4.77 13.32 7.34
N PHE A 226 -4.58 14.56 7.81
CA PHE A 226 -4.62 15.74 6.97
C PHE A 226 -3.54 15.70 5.90
N GLU A 227 -2.30 15.41 6.31
CA GLU A 227 -1.14 15.27 5.41
C GLU A 227 -1.36 14.15 4.39
N TYR A 228 -1.79 12.96 4.84
CA TYR A 228 -2.11 11.82 3.99
C TYR A 228 -3.13 12.19 2.89
N LEU A 229 -4.23 12.87 3.27
CA LEU A 229 -5.25 13.30 2.31
C LEU A 229 -4.72 14.37 1.35
N LYS A 230 -3.76 15.19 1.79
CA LYS A 230 -3.12 16.25 1.01
C LYS A 230 -1.93 15.81 0.17
N LYS A 231 -1.32 14.65 0.40
CA LYS A 231 -0.22 14.11 -0.42
C LYS A 231 -0.52 14.10 -1.92
N ARG A 232 -1.80 14.13 -2.29
CA ARG A 232 -2.31 14.08 -3.66
C ARG A 232 -2.78 15.44 -4.19
N ASN A 233 -2.61 16.52 -3.43
CA ASN A 233 -2.76 17.85 -3.97
C ASN A 233 -1.53 18.20 -4.78
N VAL A 234 -1.76 18.83 -5.94
CA VAL A 234 -0.68 19.49 -6.65
C VAL A 234 -0.12 20.60 -5.73
N PRO A 235 1.20 20.64 -5.49
CA PRO A 235 1.83 21.63 -4.61
C PRO A 235 1.63 23.06 -5.11
#